data_AF-A0A849SPY5-F1
#
_entry.id   AF-A0A849SPY5-F1
#
_cell.length_a   1.000
_cell.length_b   1.000
_cell.length_c   1.000
_cell.angle_alpha   90.00
_cell.angle_beta   90.00
_cell.angle_gamma   90.00
#
_symmetry.space_group_name_H-M   'P 1'
#
loop_
_entity.id
_entity.type
_entity.pdbx_description
1 polymer ?
#
loop_
_entity_poly.entity_id
_entity_poly.type
_entity_poly.pdbx_seq_one_letter_code
_entity_poly.pdbx_strand_id
1 'polypeptide(L)'
;MNGARWAAAHFGERLGVIEPGAPADLVLVDYRPATEFSERTLFAHLASGFARSPVSGVMVSGEIVMDNGTLVALDEAEVVARARECAARVWSRA
;
A
#
# COMPACT_ATOMS: atom_id res chain seq x y z
N MET A 1 3.98 14.14 5.69
CA MET A 1 4.65 12.82 5.73
C MET A 1 5.50 12.73 6.98
N ASN A 2 4.99 12.15 8.07
CA ASN A 2 5.77 11.89 9.31
C ASN A 2 5.48 10.50 9.90
N GLY A 3 4.61 9.70 9.26
CA GLY A 3 4.12 8.43 9.80
C GLY A 3 5.24 7.44 10.03
N ALA A 4 6.09 7.19 9.02
CA ALA A 4 7.22 6.27 9.15
C ALA A 4 8.21 6.70 10.25
N ARG A 5 8.50 8.01 10.38
CA ARG A 5 9.37 8.53 11.44
C ARG A 5 8.77 8.32 12.83
N TRP A 6 7.47 8.58 12.99
CA TRP A 6 6.78 8.34 14.25
C TRP A 6 6.73 6.84 14.58
N ALA A 7 6.35 6.01 13.61
CA ALA A 7 6.26 4.56 13.76
C ALA A 7 7.62 3.92 14.09
N ALA A 8 8.69 4.35 13.41
CA ALA A 8 10.05 3.89 13.67
C ALA A 8 10.48 4.07 15.13
N ALA A 9 10.12 5.21 15.74
CA ALA A 9 10.42 5.48 17.14
C ALA A 9 9.67 4.55 18.13
N HIS A 10 8.55 3.94 17.72
CA HIS A 10 7.75 3.08 18.58
C HIS A 10 7.99 1.58 18.31
N PHE A 11 8.27 1.21 17.06
CA PHE A 11 8.51 -0.17 16.67
C PHE A 11 9.99 -0.57 16.73
N GLY A 12 10.91 0.39 16.86
CA GLY A 12 12.35 0.10 16.89
C GLY A 12 12.90 -0.34 15.52
N GLU A 13 12.14 -0.09 14.46
CA GLU A 13 12.48 -0.46 13.09
C GLU A 13 12.67 0.77 12.22
N ARG A 14 13.54 0.66 11.21
CA ARG A 14 13.77 1.75 10.27
C ARG A 14 12.78 1.67 9.12
N LEU A 15 11.67 2.37 9.24
CA LEU A 15 10.53 2.31 8.30
C LEU A 15 10.58 3.39 7.21
N GLY A 16 9.95 3.12 6.07
CA GLY A 16 9.73 4.09 4.98
C GLY A 16 10.97 4.39 4.13
N VAL A 17 11.91 3.45 4.06
CA VAL A 17 13.20 3.56 3.38
C VAL A 17 13.51 2.26 2.65
N ILE A 18 14.27 2.33 1.56
CA ILE A 18 14.73 1.14 0.81
C ILE A 18 16.25 1.03 1.03
N GLU A 19 16.64 0.39 2.12
CA GLU A 19 18.05 0.20 2.51
C GLU A 19 18.25 -1.16 3.19
N PRO A 20 19.47 -1.74 3.14
CA PRO A 20 19.76 -3.00 3.82
C PRO A 20 19.44 -2.95 5.33
N GLY A 21 18.78 -4.00 5.83
CA GLY A 21 18.39 -4.11 7.24
C GLY A 21 17.08 -3.41 7.62
N ALA A 22 16.46 -2.64 6.71
CA ALA A 22 15.08 -2.20 6.88
C ALA A 22 14.09 -3.33 6.50
N PRO A 23 12.87 -3.34 7.06
CA PRO A 23 11.81 -4.25 6.63
C PRO A 23 11.54 -4.11 5.13
N ALA A 24 11.29 -5.23 4.45
CA ALA A 24 10.93 -5.25 3.04
C ALA A 24 9.44 -4.90 2.85
N ASP A 25 9.09 -3.66 3.20
CA ASP A 25 7.78 -3.07 2.98
C ASP A 25 7.77 -2.34 1.65
N LEU A 26 7.33 -3.03 0.59
CA LEU A 26 7.45 -2.56 -0.79
C LEU A 26 6.10 -2.54 -1.50
N VAL A 27 5.91 -1.51 -2.33
CA VAL A 27 4.75 -1.39 -3.23
C VAL A 27 5.26 -1.26 -4.65
N LEU A 28 4.83 -2.17 -5.53
CA LEU A 28 5.12 -2.14 -6.96
C LEU A 28 3.93 -1.58 -7.72
N VAL A 29 4.15 -0.54 -8.51
CA VAL A 29 3.11 0.18 -9.24
C VAL A 29 3.41 0.11 -10.74
N ASP A 30 2.44 -0.32 -11.55
CA ASP A 30 2.54 -0.29 -13.02
C ASP A 30 2.24 1.12 -13.53
N TYR A 31 3.25 2.00 -13.43
CA TYR A 31 3.14 3.39 -13.85
C TYR A 31 3.90 3.66 -15.15
N ARG A 32 3.16 4.12 -16.17
CA ARG A 32 3.70 4.52 -17.47
C ARG A 32 3.44 6.01 -17.71
N PRO A 33 4.36 6.90 -17.29
CA PRO A 33 4.17 8.34 -17.43
C PRO A 33 4.21 8.76 -18.91
N ALA A 34 3.28 9.60 -19.33
CA ALA A 34 3.25 10.20 -20.67
C ALA A 34 4.18 11.42 -20.81
N THR A 35 4.73 11.90 -19.69
CA THR A 35 5.67 13.03 -19.61
C THR A 35 6.97 12.58 -18.95
N GLU A 36 8.03 13.38 -19.07
CA GLU A 36 9.33 13.11 -18.47
C GLU A 36 9.22 12.82 -16.96
N PHE A 37 9.78 11.69 -16.54
CA PHE A 37 9.82 11.26 -15.15
C PHE A 37 11.21 11.49 -14.57
N SER A 38 11.34 12.53 -13.74
CA SER A 38 12.58 12.88 -13.07
C SER A 38 12.29 13.37 -11.65
N GLU A 39 13.33 13.58 -10.84
CA GLU A 39 13.18 14.09 -9.46
C GLU A 39 12.39 15.40 -9.40
N ARG A 40 12.54 16.25 -10.42
CA ARG A 40 11.82 17.52 -10.56
C ARG A 40 10.32 17.33 -10.78
N THR A 41 9.90 16.28 -11.48
CA THR A 41 8.50 16.01 -11.83
C THR A 41 7.86 14.97 -10.91
N LEU A 42 8.64 14.26 -10.09
CA LEU A 42 8.20 13.15 -9.24
C LEU A 42 6.95 13.48 -8.43
N PHE A 43 6.94 14.60 -7.71
CA PHE A 43 5.77 14.97 -6.88
C PHE A 43 4.52 15.23 -7.70
N ALA A 44 4.65 15.83 -8.90
CA ALA A 44 3.52 16.03 -9.79
C ALA A 44 2.97 14.68 -10.29
N HIS A 45 3.85 13.73 -10.62
CA HIS A 45 3.46 12.36 -10.98
C HIS A 45 2.79 11.64 -9.80
N LEU A 46 3.36 11.71 -8.59
CA LEU A 46 2.78 11.16 -7.36
C LEU A 46 1.36 11.68 -7.10
N ALA A 47 1.15 12.98 -7.22
CA ALA A 47 -0.14 13.62 -6.95
C ALA A 47 -1.19 13.40 -8.04
N SER A 48 -0.80 13.04 -9.27
CA SER A 48 -1.70 13.00 -10.43
C SER A 48 -1.92 11.59 -11.00
N GLY A 49 -0.94 11.03 -11.69
CA GLY A 49 -1.08 9.77 -12.40
C GLY A 49 -0.73 8.56 -11.55
N PHE A 50 0.34 8.66 -10.76
CA PHE A 50 0.89 7.54 -10.01
C PHE A 50 -0.08 7.03 -8.95
N ALA A 51 -0.72 7.90 -8.16
CA ALA A 51 -1.68 7.50 -7.13
C ALA A 51 -2.92 6.75 -7.64
N ARG A 52 -3.19 6.79 -8.95
CA ARG A 52 -4.28 6.06 -9.62
C ARG A 52 -3.82 4.84 -10.40
N SER A 53 -2.51 4.60 -10.43
CA SER A 53 -1.94 3.51 -11.23
C SER A 53 -2.18 2.18 -10.55
N PRO A 54 -2.37 1.10 -11.33
CA PRO A 54 -2.52 -0.23 -10.75
C PRO A 54 -1.31 -0.57 -9.88
N VAL A 55 -1.57 -1.02 -8.67
CA VAL A 55 -0.56 -1.69 -7.86
C VAL A 55 -0.49 -3.11 -8.38
N SER A 56 0.70 -3.58 -8.75
CA SER A 56 0.91 -4.94 -9.25
C SER A 56 1.44 -5.87 -8.17
N GLY A 57 2.13 -5.34 -7.15
CA GLY A 57 2.65 -6.16 -6.05
C GLY A 57 2.76 -5.38 -4.74
N VAL A 58 2.56 -6.08 -3.63
CA VAL A 58 2.75 -5.54 -2.28
C VAL A 58 3.47 -6.60 -1.44
N MET A 59 4.51 -6.16 -0.75
CA MET A 59 5.26 -6.96 0.22
C MET A 59 5.26 -6.24 1.57
N VAL A 60 5.06 -6.97 2.65
CA VAL A 60 5.13 -6.47 4.02
C VAL A 60 6.09 -7.34 4.80
N SER A 61 7.18 -6.75 5.31
CA SER A 61 8.22 -7.44 6.07
C SER A 61 8.78 -8.68 5.37
N GLY A 62 8.88 -8.65 4.04
CA GLY A 62 9.37 -9.77 3.22
C GLY A 62 8.28 -10.73 2.72
N GLU A 63 7.07 -10.65 3.25
CA GLU A 63 5.95 -11.50 2.86
C GLU A 63 5.16 -10.85 1.72
N ILE A 64 4.96 -11.58 0.62
CA ILE A 64 4.15 -11.10 -0.50
C ILE A 64 2.66 -11.21 -0.11
N VAL A 65 1.97 -10.08 -0.04
CA VAL A 65 0.54 -10.02 0.30
C VAL A 65 -0.35 -9.73 -0.91
N MET A 66 0.25 -9.22 -1.99
CA MET A 66 -0.40 -9.06 -3.29
C MET A 66 0.59 -9.37 -4.40
N ASP A 67 0.16 -10.15 -5.39
CA ASP A 67 0.93 -10.49 -6.58
C ASP A 67 0.07 -10.36 -7.84
N ASN A 68 0.64 -9.79 -8.89
CA ASN A 68 -0.02 -9.47 -10.15
C ASN A 68 -1.42 -8.83 -9.99
N GLY A 69 -1.54 -7.89 -9.05
CA GLY A 69 -2.81 -7.18 -8.78
C GLY A 69 -3.86 -7.98 -8.01
N THR A 70 -3.52 -9.18 -7.51
CA THR A 70 -4.42 -10.06 -6.75
C THR A 70 -3.93 -10.22 -5.33
N LEU A 71 -4.82 -10.10 -4.33
CA LEU A 71 -4.46 -10.38 -2.94
C LEU A 71 -4.20 -11.88 -2.77
N VAL A 72 -3.03 -12.22 -2.22
CA VAL A 72 -2.62 -13.62 -2.01
C VAL A 72 -2.61 -14.03 -0.54
N ALA A 73 -2.72 -13.06 0.37
CA ALA A 73 -2.73 -13.30 1.81
C ALA A 73 -4.12 -13.50 2.41
N LEU A 74 -5.20 -13.34 1.64
CA LEU A 74 -6.58 -13.43 2.12
C LEU A 74 -7.57 -13.85 1.02
N ASP A 75 -8.73 -14.39 1.42
CA ASP A 75 -9.87 -14.60 0.55
C ASP A 75 -10.73 -13.31 0.50
N GLU A 76 -10.71 -12.64 -0.64
CA GLU A 76 -11.47 -11.40 -0.83
C GLU A 76 -12.98 -11.60 -0.69
N ALA A 77 -13.52 -12.72 -1.15
CA ALA A 77 -14.95 -12.99 -1.08
C ALA A 77 -15.40 -13.19 0.37
N GLU A 78 -14.60 -13.90 1.17
CA GLU A 78 -14.85 -14.06 2.61
C GLU A 78 -14.81 -12.70 3.33
N VAL A 79 -13.77 -11.90 3.07
CA VAL A 79 -13.62 -10.57 3.68
C VAL A 79 -14.81 -9.66 3.34
N VAL A 80 -15.24 -9.64 2.07
CA VAL A 80 -16.40 -8.85 1.63
C VAL A 80 -17.70 -9.35 2.27
N ALA A 81 -17.90 -10.66 2.39
CA ALA A 81 -19.07 -11.22 3.05
C ALA A 81 -19.12 -10.79 4.52
N ARG A 82 -18.01 -10.91 5.25
CA ARG A 82 -17.90 -10.49 6.65
C ARG A 82 -18.08 -8.99 6.84
N ALA A 83 -17.55 -8.18 5.91
CA ALA A 83 -17.72 -6.73 5.95
C ALA A 83 -19.20 -6.34 5.82
N ARG A 84 -19.98 -7.02 4.97
CA ARG A 84 -21.42 -6.79 4.81
C ARG A 84 -22.20 -7.11 6.08
N GLU A 85 -21.89 -8.21 6.76
CA GLU A 85 -22.49 -8.55 8.07
C GLU A 85 -22.20 -7.48 9.13
N CYS A 86 -20.95 -7.03 9.21
CA CYS A 86 -20.55 -5.95 10.11
C CYS A 86 -21.29 -4.65 9.79
N ALA A 87 -21.41 -4.28 8.52
CA ALA A 87 -22.14 -3.09 8.10
C ALA A 87 -23.63 -3.16 8.50
N ALA A 88 -24.29 -4.31 8.28
CA ALA A 88 -25.68 -4.50 8.68
C ALA A 88 -25.90 -4.28 10.19
N ARG A 89 -24.98 -4.77 11.03
CA ARG A 89 -25.01 -4.56 12.48
C ARG A 89 -24.80 -3.10 12.90
N VAL A 90 -24.03 -2.33 12.13
CA VAL A 90 -23.83 -0.90 12.36
C VAL A 90 -25.12 -0.15 12.01
N TRP A 91 -25.69 -0.42 10.84
CA TRP A 91 -26.91 0.24 10.38
C TRP A 91 -28.13 -0.08 11.21
N SER A 92 -28.24 -1.28 11.79
CA SER A 92 -29.35 -1.62 12.68
C SER A 92 -29.33 -0.87 14.03
N ARG A 93 -28.26 -0.13 14.33
CA ARG A 93 -28.12 0.69 15.55
C ARG A 93 -28.37 2.18 15.31
N ALA A 94 -28.47 2.58 14.04
CA ALA A 94 -28.80 3.95 13.62
C ALA A 94 -30.32 4.10 13.49
#